data_AF-T2JUR6-F1
#
_entry.id   AF-T2JUR6-F1
#
_cell.length_a   1.000
_cell.length_b   1.000
_cell.length_c   1.000
_cell.angle_alpha   90.00
_cell.angle_beta   90.00
_cell.angle_gamma   90.00
#
_symmetry.space_group_name_H-M   'P 1'
#
loop_
_entity.id
_entity.type
_entity.pdbx_description
1 polymer ?
#
loop_
_entity_poly.entity_id
_entity_poly.type
_entity_poly.pdbx_seq_one_letter_code
_entity_poly.pdbx_strand_id
1 'polypeptide(L)'
;MSKSVYLEKTDETVTSYREVGKPALDLLDQRREECHEKAMTTTYERDFLLWAKDTAQLLREKRWEAVDWKHLIEEVEDFGKSERSAIGSQMERIIVHLLKWQYQPQRRSDSWLDSINDGRSQIRRKIEDSPSLKSYPEQILDKEYARARREAARQTGLDIRIFPESCPFSIEQVISDWLQD
;
A
#
# COMPACT_ATOMS: atom_id res chain seq x y z
N MET A 1 65.13 -17.14 -51.12
CA MET A 1 64.52 -18.39 -50.61
C MET A 1 65.46 -18.98 -49.56
N SER A 2 65.13 -18.87 -48.27
CA SER A 2 65.73 -19.69 -47.23
C SER A 2 64.77 -19.77 -46.04
N LYS A 3 64.58 -20.98 -45.53
CA LYS A 3 63.58 -21.38 -44.53
C LYS A 3 63.98 -20.88 -43.13
N SER A 4 63.02 -20.35 -42.37
CA SER A 4 63.18 -20.11 -40.93
C SER A 4 62.64 -21.31 -40.15
N VAL A 5 63.48 -21.87 -39.29
CA VAL A 5 63.19 -22.96 -38.35
C VAL A 5 63.05 -22.33 -36.97
N TYR A 6 61.91 -22.58 -36.32
CA TYR A 6 61.66 -22.25 -34.92
C TYR A 6 62.46 -23.16 -33.98
N LEU A 7 62.97 -22.60 -32.88
CA LEU A 7 63.22 -23.30 -31.61
C LEU A 7 63.13 -22.30 -30.44
N GLU A 8 62.51 -22.78 -29.36
CA GLU A 8 61.94 -22.07 -28.22
C GLU A 8 62.94 -21.78 -27.06
N LYS A 9 62.38 -21.10 -26.03
CA LYS A 9 62.73 -21.03 -24.59
C LYS A 9 63.50 -19.77 -24.15
N THR A 10 62.79 -18.76 -23.65
CA THR A 10 62.40 -18.49 -22.24
C THR A 10 63.60 -18.19 -21.33
N ASP A 11 63.74 -16.94 -20.86
CA ASP A 11 63.33 -16.60 -19.49
C ASP A 11 63.34 -15.09 -19.20
N GLU A 12 62.32 -14.69 -18.43
CA GLU A 12 62.27 -13.66 -17.38
C GLU A 12 62.98 -12.30 -17.55
N THR A 13 62.17 -11.23 -17.64
CA THR A 13 62.03 -10.20 -16.59
C THR A 13 61.18 -9.03 -17.10
N VAL A 14 59.85 -9.17 -17.06
CA VAL A 14 58.97 -7.99 -17.10
C VAL A 14 57.85 -8.20 -16.09
N THR A 15 57.67 -7.17 -15.26
CA THR A 15 56.43 -6.81 -14.54
C THR A 15 56.39 -7.15 -13.05
N SER A 16 57.09 -6.33 -12.26
CA SER A 16 56.62 -5.96 -10.92
C SER A 16 55.65 -4.78 -11.06
N TYR A 17 54.35 -5.04 -11.09
CA TYR A 17 53.35 -4.05 -10.65
C TYR A 17 52.68 -4.57 -9.40
N ARG A 18 52.98 -3.90 -8.28
CA ARG A 18 52.34 -4.08 -6.99
C ARG A 18 50.83 -3.83 -7.12
N GLU A 19 50.03 -4.79 -6.68
CA GLU A 19 48.61 -4.62 -6.38
C GLU A 19 48.45 -3.64 -5.19
N VAL A 20 48.37 -2.33 -5.47
CA VAL A 20 47.94 -1.33 -4.48
C VAL A 20 47.01 -0.36 -5.21
N GLY A 21 45.75 -0.73 -5.39
CA GLY A 21 44.79 0.11 -6.12
C GLY A 21 43.30 -0.19 -5.90
N LYS A 22 42.95 -1.35 -5.32
CA LYS A 22 41.54 -1.70 -5.05
C LYS A 22 40.83 -0.98 -3.88
N PRO A 23 41.49 -0.56 -2.78
CA PRO A 23 40.73 -0.09 -1.60
C PRO A 23 40.16 1.33 -1.73
N ALA A 24 40.72 2.18 -2.59
CA ALA A 24 40.24 3.56 -2.74
C ALA A 24 39.03 3.69 -3.69
N LEU A 25 38.92 2.80 -4.69
CA LEU A 25 37.79 2.74 -5.61
C LEU A 25 36.53 2.19 -4.91
N ASP A 26 36.66 1.11 -4.13
CA ASP A 26 35.56 0.57 -3.32
C ASP A 26 34.98 1.60 -2.33
N LEU A 27 35.84 2.42 -1.71
CA LEU A 27 35.41 3.46 -0.75
C LEU A 27 34.73 4.67 -1.40
N LEU A 28 34.95 4.89 -2.70
CA LEU A 28 34.27 5.95 -3.45
C LEU A 28 32.93 5.46 -3.99
N ASP A 29 32.87 4.23 -4.47
CA ASP A 29 31.61 3.60 -4.91
C ASP A 29 30.65 3.41 -3.73
N GLN A 30 31.12 2.93 -2.57
CA GLN A 30 30.30 2.86 -1.35
C GLN A 30 29.74 4.23 -0.94
N ARG A 31 30.57 5.28 -0.94
CA ARG A 31 30.12 6.64 -0.63
C ARG A 31 29.11 7.18 -1.65
N ARG A 32 29.19 6.72 -2.90
CA ARG A 32 28.30 7.13 -3.98
C ARG A 32 26.94 6.46 -3.86
N GLU A 33 26.92 5.16 -3.52
CA GLU A 33 25.72 4.40 -3.19
C GLU A 33 25.02 5.00 -1.95
N GLU A 34 25.76 5.28 -0.87
CA GLU A 34 25.21 5.91 0.35
C GLU A 34 24.63 7.31 0.08
N CYS A 35 25.32 8.14 -0.73
CA CYS A 35 24.80 9.47 -1.09
C CYS A 35 23.54 9.38 -1.95
N HIS A 36 23.49 8.42 -2.87
CA HIS A 36 22.35 8.21 -3.74
C HIS A 36 21.13 7.70 -2.95
N GLU A 37 21.32 6.70 -2.09
CA GLU A 37 20.27 6.17 -1.21
C GLU A 37 19.70 7.27 -0.29
N LYS A 38 20.57 8.12 0.27
CA LYS A 38 20.14 9.24 1.12
C LYS A 38 19.37 10.32 0.37
N ALA A 39 19.77 10.64 -0.88
CA ALA A 39 19.06 11.61 -1.71
C ALA A 39 17.67 11.10 -2.16
N MET A 40 17.56 9.80 -2.46
CA MET A 40 16.29 9.16 -2.82
C MET A 40 15.32 9.14 -1.63
N THR A 41 15.80 8.76 -0.44
CA THR A 41 15.03 8.78 0.82
C THR A 41 14.49 10.19 1.12
N THR A 42 15.33 11.21 0.96
CA THR A 42 14.93 12.62 1.22
C THR A 42 13.84 13.11 0.25
N THR A 43 13.83 12.61 -1.00
CA THR A 43 12.83 13.00 -1.99
C THR A 43 11.50 12.30 -1.72
N TYR A 44 11.52 11.03 -1.35
CA TYR A 44 10.34 10.27 -0.93
C TYR A 44 9.63 10.92 0.26
N GLU A 45 10.36 11.25 1.32
CA GLU A 45 9.80 11.84 2.55
C GLU A 45 9.21 13.25 2.33
N ARG A 46 9.72 14.01 1.35
CA ARG A 46 9.35 15.41 1.13
C ARG A 46 8.26 15.60 0.09
N ASP A 47 8.25 14.80 -0.97
CA ASP A 47 7.28 14.88 -2.06
C ASP A 47 7.06 13.51 -2.70
N PHE A 48 6.17 12.74 -2.10
CA PHE A 48 5.77 11.41 -2.56
C PHE A 48 5.32 11.41 -4.03
N LEU A 49 4.55 12.42 -4.46
CA LEU A 49 4.01 12.45 -5.82
C LEU A 49 5.13 12.65 -6.86
N LEU A 50 6.10 13.50 -6.56
CA LEU A 50 7.28 13.67 -7.39
C LEU A 50 8.11 12.38 -7.43
N TRP A 51 8.40 11.79 -6.28
CA TRP A 51 9.14 10.52 -6.19
C TRP A 51 8.46 9.40 -6.98
N ALA A 52 7.13 9.26 -6.89
CA ALA A 52 6.39 8.22 -7.61
C ALA A 52 6.44 8.44 -9.14
N LYS A 53 6.35 9.70 -9.59
CA LYS A 53 6.48 10.05 -11.01
C LYS A 53 7.88 9.77 -11.54
N ASP A 54 8.92 10.15 -10.79
CA ASP A 54 10.31 9.94 -11.16
C ASP A 54 10.64 8.45 -11.19
N THR A 55 10.19 7.68 -10.18
CA THR A 55 10.32 6.22 -10.14
C THR A 55 9.64 5.56 -11.34
N ALA A 56 8.42 5.99 -11.68
CA ALA A 56 7.74 5.50 -12.88
C ALA A 56 8.50 5.83 -14.17
N GLN A 57 9.15 7.00 -14.26
CA GLN A 57 9.96 7.37 -15.40
C GLN A 57 11.23 6.50 -15.51
N LEU A 58 11.92 6.25 -14.40
CA LEU A 58 13.08 5.36 -14.36
C LEU A 58 12.74 3.93 -14.80
N LEU A 59 11.57 3.42 -14.37
CA LEU A 59 11.06 2.11 -14.81
C LEU A 59 10.77 2.08 -16.32
N ARG A 60 10.17 3.13 -16.89
CA ARG A 60 9.90 3.24 -18.34
C ARG A 60 11.20 3.28 -19.16
N GLU A 61 12.20 3.99 -18.66
CA GLU A 61 13.53 4.09 -19.28
C GLU A 61 14.40 2.86 -19.05
N LYS A 62 13.92 1.87 -18.27
CA LYS A 62 14.65 0.65 -17.88
C LYS A 62 15.95 0.95 -17.14
N ARG A 63 16.00 2.05 -16.37
CA ARG A 63 17.16 2.48 -15.57
C ARG A 63 17.11 1.84 -14.19
N TRP A 64 17.22 0.52 -14.14
CA TRP A 64 17.01 -0.30 -12.94
C TRP A 64 17.89 0.06 -11.75
N GLU A 65 19.13 0.47 -12.01
CA GLU A 65 20.10 0.82 -10.96
C GLU A 65 19.79 2.13 -10.24
N ALA A 66 18.98 2.99 -10.84
CA ALA A 66 18.55 4.25 -10.22
C ALA A 66 17.22 4.12 -9.47
N VAL A 67 16.54 2.97 -9.55
CA VAL A 67 15.26 2.74 -8.89
C VAL A 67 15.49 2.52 -7.40
N ASP A 68 14.76 3.27 -6.58
CA ASP A 68 14.68 3.03 -5.15
C ASP A 68 13.78 1.84 -4.86
N TRP A 69 14.35 0.64 -4.93
CA TRP A 69 13.63 -0.62 -4.79
C TRP A 69 13.02 -0.79 -3.40
N LYS A 70 13.66 -0.27 -2.36
CA LYS A 70 13.17 -0.39 -0.99
C LYS A 70 11.82 0.32 -0.84
N HIS A 71 11.78 1.61 -1.15
CA HIS A 71 10.53 2.37 -1.04
C HIS A 71 9.49 1.89 -2.06
N LEU A 72 9.90 1.47 -3.27
CA LEU A 72 8.95 0.92 -4.24
C LEU A 72 8.27 -0.37 -3.76
N ILE A 73 9.02 -1.30 -3.16
CA ILE A 73 8.46 -2.54 -2.61
C ILE A 73 7.53 -2.23 -1.44
N GLU A 74 7.97 -1.38 -0.51
CA GLU A 74 7.16 -0.94 0.64
C GLU A 74 5.82 -0.35 0.16
N GLU A 75 5.84 0.54 -0.84
CA GLU A 75 4.62 1.13 -1.39
C GLU A 75 3.69 0.13 -2.07
N VAL A 76 4.23 -0.86 -2.78
CA VAL A 76 3.42 -1.92 -3.40
C VAL A 76 2.76 -2.80 -2.33
N GLU A 77 3.48 -3.12 -1.26
CA GLU A 77 2.94 -3.89 -0.13
C GLU A 77 1.88 -3.09 0.66
N ASP A 78 2.14 -1.81 0.91
CA ASP A 78 1.23 -0.93 1.64
C ASP A 78 0.00 -0.52 0.81
N PHE A 79 0.08 -0.48 -0.52
CA PHE A 79 -1.08 -0.20 -1.38
C PHE A 79 -2.23 -1.17 -1.13
N GLY A 80 -1.94 -2.48 -1.04
CA GLY A 80 -2.97 -3.47 -0.74
C GLY A 80 -3.59 -3.30 0.65
N LYS A 81 -2.79 -2.84 1.62
CA LYS A 81 -3.22 -2.61 2.99
C LYS A 81 -4.05 -1.33 3.13
N SER A 82 -3.72 -0.26 2.42
CA SER A 82 -4.44 1.00 2.46
C SER A 82 -5.84 0.85 1.86
N GLU A 83 -5.96 0.15 0.72
CA GLU A 83 -7.26 -0.13 0.08
C GLU A 83 -8.17 -0.96 0.97
N ARG A 84 -7.62 -2.03 1.58
CA ARG A 84 -8.32 -2.86 2.55
C ARG A 84 -8.74 -2.06 3.80
N SER A 85 -7.86 -1.21 4.31
CA SER A 85 -8.16 -0.38 5.49
C SER A 85 -9.27 0.63 5.18
N ALA A 86 -9.27 1.21 3.98
CA ALA A 86 -10.28 2.16 3.58
C ALA A 86 -11.65 1.50 3.38
N ILE A 87 -11.73 0.28 2.82
CA ILE A 87 -12.97 -0.50 2.78
C ILE A 87 -13.48 -0.76 4.21
N GLY A 88 -12.59 -1.16 5.13
CA GLY A 88 -12.95 -1.39 6.53
C GLY A 88 -13.53 -0.15 7.22
N SER A 89 -12.89 1.01 7.06
CA SER A 89 -13.39 2.27 7.61
C SER A 89 -14.76 2.67 7.06
N GLN A 90 -15.02 2.45 5.77
CA GLN A 90 -16.34 2.71 5.20
C GLN A 90 -17.39 1.70 5.69
N MET A 91 -17.04 0.43 5.81
CA MET A 91 -17.91 -0.61 6.39
C MET A 91 -18.33 -0.24 7.81
N GLU A 92 -17.37 0.12 8.67
CA GLU A 92 -17.65 0.57 10.05
C GLU A 92 -18.63 1.75 10.06
N ARG A 93 -18.35 2.80 9.26
CA ARG A 93 -19.21 3.99 9.15
C ARG A 93 -20.63 3.64 8.71
N ILE A 94 -20.79 2.84 7.65
CA ILE A 94 -22.11 2.43 7.17
C ILE A 94 -22.88 1.70 8.27
N ILE A 95 -22.25 0.72 8.92
CA ILE A 95 -22.89 -0.10 9.95
C ILE A 95 -23.29 0.77 11.16
N VAL A 96 -22.45 1.73 11.58
CA VAL A 96 -22.81 2.70 12.64
C VAL A 96 -24.10 3.44 12.29
N HIS A 97 -24.22 3.93 11.06
CA HIS A 97 -25.41 4.66 10.63
C HIS A 97 -26.63 3.76 10.44
N LEU A 98 -26.46 2.51 9.98
CA LEU A 98 -27.55 1.52 9.92
C LEU A 98 -28.08 1.19 11.33
N LEU A 99 -27.19 1.00 12.32
CA LEU A 99 -27.60 0.79 13.71
C LEU A 99 -28.33 2.03 14.27
N LYS A 100 -27.82 3.24 14.01
CA LYS A 100 -28.51 4.47 14.41
C LYS A 100 -29.89 4.59 13.75
N TRP A 101 -29.99 4.23 12.47
CA TRP A 101 -31.24 4.23 11.71
C TRP A 101 -32.28 3.27 12.29
N GLN A 102 -31.86 2.07 12.68
CA GLN A 102 -32.72 1.03 13.25
C GLN A 102 -33.16 1.36 14.69
N TYR A 103 -32.23 1.82 15.53
CA TYR A 103 -32.46 1.96 16.98
C TYR A 103 -32.83 3.37 17.43
N GLN A 104 -32.76 4.37 16.55
CA GLN A 104 -33.23 5.75 16.82
C GLN A 104 -34.13 6.27 15.68
N PRO A 105 -35.28 5.65 15.40
CA PRO A 105 -36.18 6.04 14.30
C PRO A 105 -36.59 7.52 14.34
N GLN A 106 -36.76 8.08 15.53
CA GLN A 106 -37.08 9.48 15.79
C GLN A 106 -35.94 10.48 15.48
N ARG A 107 -34.73 9.99 15.20
CA ARG A 107 -33.55 10.79 14.85
C ARG A 107 -33.03 10.51 13.44
N ARG A 108 -33.75 9.71 12.64
CA ARG A 108 -33.43 9.50 11.24
C ARG A 108 -33.32 10.86 10.54
N SER A 109 -32.30 11.01 9.72
CA SER A 109 -32.00 12.24 9.01
C SER A 109 -31.32 11.95 7.68
N ASP A 110 -31.48 12.86 6.74
CA ASP A 110 -30.84 12.77 5.42
C ASP A 110 -29.32 12.67 5.55
N SER A 111 -28.72 13.38 6.51
CA SER A 111 -27.28 13.29 6.77
C SER A 111 -26.79 11.87 7.11
N TRP A 112 -27.61 11.06 7.81
CA TRP A 112 -27.25 9.66 8.06
C TRP A 112 -27.37 8.80 6.80
N LEU A 113 -28.38 9.07 5.97
CA LEU A 113 -28.57 8.39 4.69
C LEU A 113 -27.45 8.75 3.71
N ASP A 114 -27.08 10.02 3.61
CA ASP A 114 -25.92 10.50 2.84
C ASP A 114 -24.65 9.80 3.32
N SER A 115 -24.48 9.69 4.64
CA SER A 115 -23.30 9.03 5.20
C SER A 115 -23.18 7.56 4.80
N ILE A 116 -24.32 6.85 4.72
CA ILE A 116 -24.43 5.46 4.24
C ILE A 116 -24.12 5.38 2.74
N ASN A 117 -24.77 6.21 1.94
CA ASN A 117 -24.64 6.20 0.48
C ASN A 117 -23.22 6.56 0.02
N ASP A 118 -22.59 7.55 0.65
CA ASP A 118 -21.19 7.91 0.42
C ASP A 118 -20.24 6.75 0.74
N GLY A 119 -20.49 6.03 1.83
CA GLY A 119 -19.69 4.86 2.20
C GLY A 119 -19.81 3.76 1.15
N ARG A 120 -21.04 3.45 0.73
CA ARG A 120 -21.33 2.44 -0.32
C ARG A 120 -20.68 2.81 -1.64
N SER A 121 -20.79 4.08 -2.04
CA SER A 121 -20.15 4.62 -3.25
C SER A 121 -18.63 4.49 -3.21
N GLN A 122 -18.00 4.79 -2.06
CA GLN A 122 -16.55 4.64 -1.90
C GLN A 122 -16.09 3.18 -1.95
N ILE A 123 -16.82 2.25 -1.30
CA ILE A 123 -16.52 0.82 -1.40
C ILE A 123 -16.64 0.34 -2.85
N ARG A 124 -17.71 0.76 -3.55
CA ARG A 124 -17.93 0.40 -4.96
C ARG A 124 -16.78 0.84 -5.85
N ARG A 125 -16.35 2.10 -5.75
CA ARG A 125 -15.21 2.64 -6.52
C ARG A 125 -13.92 1.85 -6.27
N LYS A 126 -13.64 1.49 -5.02
CA LYS A 126 -12.46 0.68 -4.68
C LYS A 126 -12.49 -0.71 -5.29
N ILE A 127 -13.66 -1.34 -5.35
CA ILE A 127 -13.83 -2.64 -6.00
C ILE A 127 -13.74 -2.51 -7.53
N GLU A 128 -14.23 -1.40 -8.11
CA GLU A 128 -14.06 -1.09 -9.54
C GLU A 128 -12.59 -0.91 -9.91
N ASP A 129 -11.83 -0.17 -9.10
CA ASP A 129 -10.39 0.05 -9.28
C ASP A 129 -9.56 -1.22 -9.00
N SER A 130 -10.04 -2.11 -8.12
CA SER A 130 -9.37 -3.34 -7.72
C SER A 130 -10.35 -4.52 -7.56
N PRO A 131 -10.72 -5.20 -8.66
CA PRO A 131 -11.72 -6.27 -8.63
C PRO A 131 -11.39 -7.47 -7.71
N SER A 132 -10.11 -7.68 -7.40
CA SER A 132 -9.65 -8.68 -6.44
C SER A 132 -10.14 -8.44 -5.01
N LEU A 133 -10.60 -7.22 -4.69
CA LEU A 133 -11.18 -6.86 -3.40
C LEU A 133 -12.68 -7.20 -3.27
N LYS A 134 -13.33 -7.73 -4.31
CA LYS A 134 -14.79 -7.95 -4.33
C LYS A 134 -15.31 -8.78 -3.14
N SER A 135 -14.56 -9.79 -2.69
CA SER A 135 -14.94 -10.65 -1.56
C SER A 135 -14.47 -10.13 -0.20
N TYR A 136 -13.65 -9.08 -0.17
CA TYR A 136 -13.06 -8.57 1.06
C TYR A 136 -14.07 -7.96 2.04
N PRO A 137 -15.11 -7.19 1.62
CA PRO A 137 -16.13 -6.68 2.53
C PRO A 137 -16.83 -7.78 3.35
N GLU A 138 -17.12 -8.92 2.74
CA GLU A 138 -17.74 -10.07 3.41
C GLU A 138 -16.79 -10.67 4.46
N GLN A 139 -15.50 -10.82 4.12
CA GLN A 139 -14.49 -11.37 5.02
C GLN A 139 -14.28 -10.56 6.30
N ILE A 140 -14.57 -9.26 6.27
CA ILE A 140 -14.35 -8.35 7.41
C ILE A 140 -15.63 -7.94 8.14
N LEU A 141 -16.80 -8.40 7.69
CA LEU A 141 -18.10 -7.95 8.20
C LEU A 141 -18.20 -8.03 9.72
N ASP A 142 -17.88 -9.19 10.31
CA ASP A 142 -17.98 -9.39 11.76
C ASP A 142 -17.02 -8.48 12.55
N LYS A 143 -15.80 -8.31 12.03
CA LYS A 143 -14.79 -7.46 12.65
C LYS A 143 -15.22 -6.00 12.66
N GLU A 144 -15.71 -5.49 11.52
CA GLU A 144 -16.13 -4.09 11.40
C GLU A 144 -17.48 -3.86 12.10
N TYR A 145 -18.37 -4.86 12.15
CA TYR A 145 -19.56 -4.83 12.99
C TYR A 145 -19.21 -4.67 14.47
N ALA A 146 -18.25 -5.44 15.00
CA ALA A 146 -17.85 -5.33 16.41
C ALA A 146 -17.28 -3.94 16.78
N ARG A 147 -16.68 -3.24 15.81
CA ARG A 147 -16.25 -1.83 15.96
C ARG A 147 -17.46 -0.89 15.91
N ALA A 148 -18.26 -1.01 14.87
CA ALA A 148 -19.46 -0.20 14.66
C ALA A 148 -20.47 -0.33 15.80
N ARG A 149 -20.64 -1.50 16.39
CA ARG A 149 -21.52 -1.74 17.55
C ARG A 149 -21.10 -0.90 18.76
N ARG A 150 -19.80 -0.86 19.07
CA ARG A 150 -19.25 -0.05 20.16
C ARG A 150 -19.42 1.43 19.87
N GLU A 151 -19.15 1.84 18.63
CA GLU A 151 -19.26 3.23 18.21
C GLU A 151 -20.71 3.72 18.17
N ALA A 152 -21.65 2.88 17.72
CA ALA A 152 -23.09 3.17 17.76
C ALA A 152 -23.58 3.33 19.20
N ALA A 153 -23.21 2.42 20.12
CA ALA A 153 -23.53 2.58 21.54
C ALA A 153 -23.00 3.91 22.10
N ARG A 154 -21.74 4.25 21.80
CA ARG A 154 -21.12 5.52 22.21
C ARG A 154 -21.85 6.74 21.65
N GLN A 155 -22.18 6.77 20.35
CA GLN A 155 -22.82 7.92 19.69
C GLN A 155 -24.29 8.08 20.08
N THR A 156 -25.00 6.98 20.31
CA THR A 156 -26.44 7.00 20.64
C THR A 156 -26.68 7.21 22.14
N GLY A 157 -25.71 6.88 22.99
CA GLY A 157 -25.88 6.81 24.45
C GLY A 157 -26.70 5.60 24.91
N LEU A 158 -27.01 4.67 24.01
CA LEU A 158 -27.74 3.44 24.33
C LEU A 158 -26.78 2.39 24.90
N ASP A 159 -27.31 1.55 25.78
CA ASP A 159 -26.55 0.40 26.31
C ASP A 159 -26.16 -0.54 25.15
N ILE A 160 -24.90 -1.00 25.15
CA ILE A 160 -24.38 -1.85 24.08
C ILE A 160 -25.19 -3.15 23.91
N ARG A 161 -25.86 -3.62 24.96
CA ARG A 161 -26.73 -4.82 24.96
C ARG A 161 -28.01 -4.64 24.15
N ILE A 162 -28.39 -3.40 23.80
CA ILE A 162 -29.51 -3.13 22.89
C ILE A 162 -29.16 -3.57 21.46
N PHE A 163 -27.88 -3.51 21.11
CA PHE A 163 -27.38 -3.98 19.83
C PHE A 163 -26.99 -5.47 19.93
N PRO A 164 -27.39 -6.31 18.96
CA PRO A 164 -27.06 -7.74 18.90
C PRO A 164 -25.56 -8.03 19.05
N GLU A 165 -25.19 -9.23 19.48
CA GLU A 165 -23.77 -9.61 19.55
C GLU A 165 -23.20 -9.96 18.17
N SER A 166 -24.01 -10.55 17.30
CA SER A 166 -23.71 -10.83 15.90
C SER A 166 -24.29 -9.76 14.97
N CYS A 167 -23.67 -9.53 13.81
CA CYS A 167 -24.16 -8.55 12.84
C CYS A 167 -25.60 -8.91 12.39
N PRO A 168 -26.58 -8.00 12.52
CA PRO A 168 -27.95 -8.25 12.06
C PRO A 168 -28.12 -8.01 10.55
N PHE A 169 -27.09 -7.50 9.88
CA PHE A 169 -27.11 -7.18 8.45
C PHE A 169 -26.27 -8.18 7.66
N SER A 170 -26.78 -8.62 6.51
CA SER A 170 -25.97 -9.33 5.51
C SER A 170 -24.99 -8.37 4.82
N ILE A 171 -23.96 -8.92 4.17
CA ILE A 171 -23.03 -8.06 3.44
C ILE A 171 -23.73 -7.28 2.33
N GLU A 172 -24.69 -7.90 1.64
CA GLU A 172 -25.51 -7.25 0.62
C GLU A 172 -26.28 -6.07 1.19
N GLN A 173 -26.88 -6.21 2.38
CA GLN A 173 -27.60 -5.12 3.04
C GLN A 173 -26.67 -3.94 3.40
N VAL A 174 -25.41 -4.23 3.74
CA VAL A 174 -24.43 -3.18 4.05
C VAL A 174 -24.00 -2.43 2.78
N ILE A 175 -23.71 -3.14 1.68
CA ILE A 175 -23.07 -2.53 0.49
C ILE A 175 -24.02 -2.16 -0.66
N SER A 176 -25.27 -2.64 -0.65
CA SER A 176 -26.29 -2.32 -1.67
C SER A 176 -27.23 -1.20 -1.23
N ASP A 177 -28.14 -0.75 -2.10
CA ASP A 177 -29.07 0.35 -1.82
C ASP A 177 -30.21 0.00 -0.84
N TRP A 178 -30.08 -1.09 -0.08
CA TRP A 178 -31.05 -1.51 0.92
C TRP A 178 -31.13 -0.55 2.12
N LEU A 179 -32.33 -0.35 2.66
CA LEU A 179 -32.57 0.36 3.91
C LEU A 179 -33.73 -0.30 4.66
N GLN A 180 -33.65 -0.34 6.00
CA GLN A 180 -34.74 -0.88 6.83
C GLN A 180 -35.85 0.15 6.99
N ASP A 181 -37.10 -0.28 6.80
CA ASP A 181 -38.32 0.49 7.05
C ASP A 181 -38.49 0.83 8.55
#